data_AF-A0A560X628-F1
#
_entry.id   AF-A0A560X628-F1
#
_cell.length_a   1.000
_cell.length_b   1.000
_cell.length_c   1.000
_cell.angle_alpha   90.00
_cell.angle_beta   90.00
_cell.angle_gamma   90.00
#
_symmetry.space_group_name_H-M   'P 1'
#
loop_
_entity.id
_entity.type
_entity.pdbx_description
1 polymer ?
#
loop_
_entity_poly.entity_id
_entity_poly.type
_entity_poly.pdbx_seq_one_letter_code
_entity_poly.pdbx_strand_id
1 'polypeptide(L)'
;MTHRSRPRVHLLTGGPDWEQRQATVKSVPFSRRQKEARKPLLALMEELREAVERGDWASARAARSAAWGEVNRLADNLTTEERKHLWRYKRRIVAGEVRDHARRAGRG
;
A
#
# COMPACT_ATOMS: atom_id res chain seq x y z
N MET A 1 30.86 42.61 40.46
CA MET A 1 29.51 42.02 40.30
C MET A 1 29.27 41.82 38.81
N THR A 2 29.20 40.58 38.35
CA THR A 2 29.16 40.20 36.93
C THR A 2 27.72 40.20 36.42
N HIS A 3 27.39 41.15 35.55
CA HIS A 3 26.10 41.24 34.88
C HIS A 3 26.05 40.17 33.78
N ARG A 4 25.42 39.02 34.06
CA ARG A 4 25.25 37.93 33.08
C ARG A 4 24.15 38.30 32.07
N SER A 5 24.54 38.77 30.89
CA SER A 5 23.65 38.90 29.73
C SER A 5 23.13 37.51 29.32
N ARG A 6 21.80 37.29 29.46
CA ARG A 6 21.15 36.05 29.00
C ARG A 6 21.07 36.04 27.47
N PRO A 7 21.38 34.93 26.78
CA PRO A 7 21.19 34.84 25.33
C PRO A 7 19.70 34.74 25.00
N ARG A 8 19.22 35.61 24.10
CA ARG A 8 17.87 35.53 23.52
C ARG A 8 17.88 34.45 22.43
N VAL A 9 17.49 33.23 22.78
CA VAL A 9 17.28 32.14 21.82
C VAL A 9 16.12 32.55 20.89
N HIS A 10 16.43 32.97 19.67
CA HIS A 10 15.45 33.13 18.60
C HIS A 10 15.13 31.72 18.08
N LEU A 11 13.99 31.17 18.49
CA LEU A 11 13.46 29.95 17.92
C LEU A 11 12.96 30.29 16.50
N LEU A 12 13.79 30.03 15.50
CA LEU A 12 13.41 30.13 14.09
C LEU A 12 12.49 28.94 13.75
N THR A 13 11.23 28.99 14.18
CA THR A 13 10.14 28.15 13.65
C THR A 13 9.71 28.64 12.27
N GLY A 14 10.65 28.74 11.34
CA GLY A 14 10.46 29.25 9.98
C GLY A 14 10.69 28.20 8.91
N GLY A 15 10.53 26.92 9.23
CA GLY A 15 10.50 25.85 8.24
C GLY A 15 9.09 25.73 7.65
N PRO A 16 8.94 25.39 6.35
CA PRO A 16 7.64 25.21 5.73
C PRO A 16 6.81 24.21 6.52
N ASP A 17 5.53 24.52 6.66
CA ASP A 17 4.55 23.74 7.39
C ASP A 17 4.44 22.33 6.80
N TRP A 18 4.03 21.34 7.60
CA TRP A 18 3.95 19.93 7.15
C TRP A 18 3.14 19.78 5.85
N GLU A 19 2.04 20.53 5.74
CA GLU A 19 1.19 20.56 4.55
C GLU A 19 1.90 21.16 3.32
N GLN A 20 2.72 22.19 3.50
CA GLN A 20 3.51 22.80 2.43
C GLN A 20 4.59 21.85 1.91
N ARG A 21 5.16 21.01 2.78
CA ARG A 21 6.13 19.98 2.37
C ARG A 21 5.48 18.93 1.49
N GLN A 22 4.26 18.49 1.79
CA GLN A 22 3.51 17.51 0.99
C GLN A 22 3.10 18.06 -0.38
N ALA A 23 2.63 19.32 -0.45
CA ALA A 23 2.23 19.94 -1.69
C ALA A 23 3.36 20.05 -2.74
N THR A 24 4.62 20.02 -2.29
CA THR A 24 5.80 20.17 -3.16
C THR A 24 6.37 18.83 -3.63
N VAL A 25 5.87 17.69 -3.14
CA VAL A 25 6.33 16.36 -3.57
C VAL A 25 5.76 16.06 -4.95
N LYS A 26 6.46 16.50 -6.00
CA LYS A 26 6.17 16.10 -7.37
C LYS A 26 6.28 14.58 -7.47
N SER A 27 5.25 13.93 -8.00
CA SER A 27 5.28 12.52 -8.39
C SER A 27 6.41 12.29 -9.40
N VAL A 28 7.56 11.81 -8.94
CA VAL A 28 8.68 11.46 -9.81
C VAL A 28 8.31 10.17 -10.54
N PRO A 29 8.34 10.13 -11.88
CA PRO A 29 8.05 8.91 -12.62
C PRO A 29 9.06 7.82 -12.24
N PHE A 30 8.58 6.58 -12.14
CA PHE A 30 9.43 5.45 -11.77
C PHE A 30 10.60 5.29 -12.76
N SER A 31 11.79 5.06 -12.21
CA SER A 31 12.98 4.73 -12.99
C SER A 31 12.81 3.38 -13.69
N ARG A 32 13.60 3.12 -14.74
CA ARG A 32 13.56 1.85 -15.48
C ARG A 32 13.73 0.64 -14.54
N ARG A 33 14.68 0.71 -13.59
CA ARG A 33 14.92 -0.36 -12.61
C ARG A 33 13.73 -0.57 -11.67
N GLN A 34 13.03 0.50 -11.27
CA GLN A 34 11.83 0.41 -10.44
C GLN A 34 10.65 -0.20 -11.22
N LYS A 35 10.50 0.14 -12.50
CA LYS A 35 9.48 -0.48 -13.37
C LYS A 35 9.71 -1.98 -13.52
N GLU A 36 10.95 -2.40 -13.77
CA GLU A 36 11.31 -3.82 -13.86
C GLU A 36 11.04 -4.55 -12.54
N ALA A 37 11.44 -3.97 -11.40
CA ALA A 37 11.19 -4.55 -10.08
C ALA A 37 9.70 -4.69 -9.75
N ARG A 38 8.83 -3.85 -10.33
CA ARG A 38 7.37 -3.92 -10.16
C ARG A 38 6.67 -4.92 -11.08
N LYS A 39 7.32 -5.44 -12.12
CA LYS A 39 6.68 -6.40 -13.06
C LYS A 39 6.11 -7.63 -12.36
N PRO A 40 6.82 -8.32 -11.44
CA PRO A 40 6.28 -9.49 -10.74
C PRO A 40 5.04 -9.14 -9.92
N LEU A 41 5.06 -7.98 -9.24
CA LEU A 41 3.92 -7.50 -8.48
C LEU A 41 2.71 -7.22 -9.37
N LEU A 42 2.90 -6.58 -10.53
CA LEU A 42 1.81 -6.29 -11.46
C LEU A 42 1.18 -7.57 -12.03
N ALA A 43 1.98 -8.59 -12.35
CA ALA A 43 1.47 -9.89 -12.79
C ALA A 43 0.60 -10.55 -11.71
N LEU A 44 1.06 -10.58 -10.46
CA LEU A 44 0.30 -11.15 -9.34
C LEU A 44 -0.98 -10.35 -9.03
N MET A 45 -0.97 -9.04 -9.25
CA MET A 45 -2.16 -8.19 -9.10
C MET A 45 -3.21 -8.47 -10.17
N GLU A 46 -2.78 -8.81 -11.40
CA GLU A 46 -3.67 -9.23 -12.48
C GLU A 46 -4.28 -10.60 -12.19
N GLU A 47 -3.46 -11.59 -11.82
CA GLU A 47 -3.91 -12.92 -11.41
C GLU A 47 -4.91 -12.84 -10.25
N LEU A 48 -4.64 -11.98 -9.26
CA LEU A 48 -5.55 -11.70 -8.15
C LEU A 48 -6.89 -11.14 -8.65
N ARG A 49 -6.88 -10.21 -9.60
CA ARG A 49 -8.11 -9.63 -10.16
C ARG A 49 -8.93 -10.72 -10.85
N GLU A 50 -8.30 -11.51 -11.72
CA GLU A 50 -8.94 -12.59 -12.47
C GLU A 50 -9.51 -13.68 -11.55
N ALA A 51 -8.79 -14.06 -10.49
CA ALA A 51 -9.28 -15.05 -9.53
C ALA A 51 -10.51 -14.54 -8.77
N VAL A 52 -10.52 -13.25 -8.39
CA VAL A 52 -11.68 -12.61 -7.75
C VAL A 52 -12.88 -12.49 -8.70
N GLU A 53 -12.64 -12.17 -9.97
CA GLU A 53 -13.70 -12.11 -11.00
C GLU A 53 -14.33 -13.48 -11.27
N ARG A 54 -13.52 -14.54 -11.31
CA ARG A 54 -13.99 -15.93 -11.42
C ARG A 54 -14.67 -16.46 -10.16
N GLY A 55 -14.56 -15.76 -9.03
CA GLY A 55 -15.03 -16.22 -7.73
C GLY A 55 -14.22 -17.38 -7.15
N ASP A 56 -13.00 -17.61 -7.67
CA ASP A 56 -12.06 -18.59 -7.11
C ASP A 56 -11.32 -17.96 -5.92
N TRP A 57 -11.95 -18.07 -4.75
CA TRP A 57 -11.46 -17.45 -3.53
C TRP A 57 -10.16 -18.07 -3.00
N ALA A 58 -9.91 -19.35 -3.28
CA ALA A 58 -8.69 -20.03 -2.87
C ALA A 58 -7.49 -19.49 -3.65
N SER A 59 -7.60 -19.45 -4.99
CA SER A 59 -6.59 -18.87 -5.85
C SER A 59 -6.40 -17.37 -5.58
N ALA A 60 -7.49 -16.63 -5.35
CA ALA A 60 -7.40 -15.21 -4.99
C ALA A 60 -6.64 -14.99 -3.67
N ARG A 61 -6.83 -15.85 -2.66
CA ARG A 61 -6.06 -15.76 -1.40
C ARG A 61 -4.56 -16.03 -1.65
N ALA A 62 -4.24 -17.06 -2.43
CA ALA A 62 -2.85 -17.40 -2.76
C ALA A 62 -2.15 -16.26 -3.52
N ALA A 63 -2.77 -15.75 -4.59
CA ALA A 63 -2.27 -14.63 -5.38
C ALA A 63 -2.08 -13.36 -4.54
N ARG A 64 -3.04 -13.05 -3.65
CA ARG A 64 -2.89 -11.92 -2.72
C ARG A 64 -1.69 -12.10 -1.78
N SER A 65 -1.49 -13.29 -1.24
CA SER A 65 -0.37 -13.58 -0.34
C SER A 65 0.97 -13.42 -1.04
N ALA A 66 1.08 -13.94 -2.27
CA ALA A 66 2.27 -13.77 -3.10
C ALA A 66 2.53 -12.29 -3.43
N ALA A 67 1.50 -11.54 -3.84
CA ALA A 67 1.60 -10.12 -4.12
C ALA A 67 2.05 -9.31 -2.88
N TRP A 68 1.57 -9.69 -1.69
CA TRP A 68 2.00 -9.06 -0.44
C TRP A 68 3.48 -9.34 -0.13
N GLY A 69 3.96 -10.54 -0.48
CA GLY A 69 5.38 -10.89 -0.42
C GLY A 69 6.23 -9.99 -1.32
N GLU A 70 5.83 -9.79 -2.58
CA GLU A 70 6.55 -8.89 -3.50
C GLU A 70 6.52 -7.43 -3.04
N VAL A 71 5.38 -6.96 -2.53
CA VAL A 71 5.25 -5.60 -1.97
C VAL A 71 6.26 -5.36 -0.85
N ASN A 72 6.49 -6.33 0.02
CA ASN A 72 7.43 -6.20 1.14
C ASN A 72 8.90 -6.22 0.70
N ARG A 73 9.21 -6.70 -0.51
CA ARG A 73 10.57 -6.67 -1.07
C ARG A 73 10.89 -5.34 -1.76
N LEU A 74 9.87 -4.58 -2.13
CA LEU A 74 10.01 -3.29 -2.78
C LEU A 74 9.99 -2.15 -1.76
N ALA A 75 10.59 -1.01 -2.11
CA ALA A 75 10.56 0.16 -1.25
C ALA A 75 9.12 0.68 -1.07
N ASP A 76 8.78 1.15 0.13
CA ASP A 76 7.40 1.52 0.50
C ASP A 76 6.81 2.64 -0.37
N ASN A 77 7.66 3.57 -0.83
CA ASN A 77 7.28 4.64 -1.75
C ASN A 77 6.92 4.12 -3.17
N LEU A 78 7.28 2.87 -3.50
CA LEU A 78 6.97 2.23 -4.79
C LEU A 78 5.70 1.37 -4.74
N THR A 79 5.15 1.12 -3.55
CA THR A 79 4.08 0.12 -3.35
C THR A 79 2.90 0.64 -2.52
N THR A 80 2.87 1.93 -2.20
CA THR A 80 1.84 2.52 -1.32
C THR A 80 0.42 2.28 -1.86
N GLU A 81 0.19 2.45 -3.16
CA GLU A 81 -1.13 2.22 -3.77
C GLU A 81 -1.45 0.72 -3.89
N GLU A 82 -0.47 -0.12 -4.22
CA GLU A 82 -0.64 -1.57 -4.28
C GLU A 82 -0.98 -2.16 -2.91
N ARG A 83 -0.35 -1.67 -1.83
CA ARG A 83 -0.71 -2.03 -0.45
C ARG A 83 -2.18 -1.71 -0.16
N LYS A 84 -2.67 -0.52 -0.55
CA LYS A 84 -4.08 -0.14 -0.40
C LYS A 84 -5.00 -1.07 -1.20
N HIS A 85 -4.64 -1.39 -2.45
CA HIS A 85 -5.42 -2.31 -3.29
C HIS A 85 -5.49 -3.72 -2.69
N LEU A 86 -4.36 -4.26 -2.23
CA LEU A 86 -4.31 -5.59 -1.60
C LEU A 86 -5.11 -5.67 -0.29
N TRP A 87 -5.23 -4.56 0.45
CA TRP A 87 -6.16 -4.46 1.58
C TRP A 87 -7.63 -4.50 1.14
N ARG A 88 -8.01 -3.79 0.07
CA ARG A 88 -9.37 -3.86 -0.49
C ARG A 88 -9.70 -5.27 -0.97
N TYR A 89 -8.77 -5.94 -1.65
CA TYR A 89 -8.94 -7.32 -2.09
C TYR A 89 -9.09 -8.30 -0.93
N LYS A 90 -8.35 -8.12 0.19
CA LYS A 90 -8.57 -8.92 1.41
C LYS A 90 -10.03 -8.94 1.83
N ARG A 91 -10.64 -7.75 1.90
CA ARG A 91 -12.04 -7.60 2.32
C ARG A 91 -12.99 -8.25 1.33
N ARG A 92 -12.74 -8.09 0.02
CA ARG A 92 -13.56 -8.72 -1.04
C ARG A 92 -13.48 -10.25 -1.00
N ILE A 93 -12.29 -10.82 -0.83
CA ILE A 93 -12.09 -12.28 -0.73
C ILE A 93 -12.87 -12.82 0.46
N VAL A 94 -12.66 -12.26 1.66
CA VAL A 94 -13.37 -12.72 2.87
C VAL A 94 -14.89 -12.63 2.71
N ALA A 95 -15.40 -11.53 2.16
CA ALA A 95 -16.84 -11.40 1.91
C ALA A 95 -17.35 -12.41 0.88
N GLY A 96 -16.57 -12.70 -0.16
CA GLY A 96 -16.87 -13.71 -1.17
C GLY A 96 -16.95 -15.12 -0.58
N GLU A 97 -15.99 -15.48 0.26
CA GLU A 97 -15.94 -16.78 0.93
C GLU A 97 -17.10 -16.99 1.88
N VAL A 98 -17.42 -16.00 2.71
CA VAL A 98 -18.57 -16.06 3.63
C VAL A 98 -19.87 -16.28 2.84
N ARG A 99 -20.04 -15.58 1.72
CA ARG A 99 -21.23 -15.75 0.85
C ARG A 99 -21.27 -17.15 0.23
N ASP A 100 -20.13 -17.70 -0.18
CA ASP A 100 -20.07 -19.03 -0.78
C ASP A 100 -20.37 -20.13 0.25
N HIS A 101 -19.81 -20.02 1.45
CA HIS A 101 -20.12 -20.91 2.57
C HIS A 101 -21.60 -20.86 2.95
N ALA A 102 -22.20 -19.67 3.06
CA ALA A 102 -23.63 -19.52 3.37
C ALA A 102 -24.53 -20.17 2.29
N ARG A 103 -24.19 -20.02 1.00
CA ARG A 103 -24.94 -20.68 -0.09
C ARG A 103 -24.86 -22.20 -0.05
N ARG A 104 -23.72 -22.76 0.35
CA ARG A 104 -23.55 -24.21 0.48
C ARG A 104 -24.31 -24.74 1.69
N ALA A 105 -24.26 -24.02 2.82
CA ALA A 105 -24.95 -24.41 4.05
C ALA A 105 -26.48 -24.35 3.94
N GLY A 106 -27.04 -23.41 3.16
CA GLY A 106 -28.49 -23.31 2.93
C GLY A 106 -29.07 -24.25 1.88
N ARG A 107 -28.25 -25.13 1.27
CA ARG A 107 -28.69 -26.16 0.30
C ARG A 107 -28.61 -27.59 0.86
N GLY A 108 -28.24 -27.75 2.13
CA GLY A 108 -28.32 -29.00 2.88
C GLY A 108 -29.46 -28.93 3.88
#